data_AF-A0A1M4TKV8-F1
#
_entry.id   AF-A0A1M4TKV8-F1
#
_cell.length_a   1.000
_cell.length_b   1.000
_cell.length_c   1.000
_cell.angle_alpha   90.00
_cell.angle_beta   90.00
_cell.angle_gamma   90.00
#
_symmetry.space_group_name_H-M   'P 1'
#
loop_
_entity.id
_entity.type
_entity.pdbx_description
1 polymer ?
#
loop_
_entity_poly.entity_id
_entity_poly.type
_entity_poly.pdbx_seq_one_letter_code
_entity_poly.pdbx_strand_id
1 'polypeptide(L)'
;MDWITFTSNLIGQILSWPVAVIVVAILFRKPIAERIKDVRRIKTKHFEADFGEQLEKASQTLSDLEAKLPREKKPVKAVQPPPPKSREELQKELIELIPNAAILDSWRNVEWTLNHYFESRGIEPPKSGQTILGHLDYDPNFPPQLVSAYQELRLLRNRAAHAHENVTPAQAKEFEALADRLTYALMQAAELSRGM
;
A
#
# COMPACT_ATOMS: atom_id res chain seq x y z
N MET A 1 3.16 68.61 -20.45
CA MET A 1 2.53 67.40 -21.01
C MET A 1 3.61 66.33 -20.95
N ASP A 2 3.56 65.23 -20.21
CA ASP A 2 2.49 64.25 -20.05
C ASP A 2 2.67 63.42 -18.75
N TRP A 3 2.85 64.10 -17.60
CA TRP A 3 2.98 63.39 -16.32
C TRP A 3 1.66 62.75 -15.87
N ILE A 4 0.54 63.44 -16.10
CA ILE A 4 -0.82 62.96 -15.81
C ILE A 4 -1.16 61.74 -16.69
N THR A 5 -0.70 61.75 -17.94
CA THR A 5 -0.88 60.72 -18.97
C THR A 5 -0.02 59.49 -18.67
N PHE A 6 1.20 59.68 -18.17
CA PHE A 6 2.03 58.58 -17.66
C PHE A 6 1.42 57.92 -16.42
N THR A 7 0.98 58.69 -15.41
CA THR A 7 0.33 58.14 -14.23
C THR A 7 -1.00 57.45 -14.56
N SER A 8 -1.77 57.99 -15.51
CA SER A 8 -3.03 57.39 -15.94
C SER A 8 -2.83 56.07 -16.68
N ASN A 9 -1.81 55.97 -17.54
CA ASN A 9 -1.48 54.71 -18.21
C ASN A 9 -0.91 53.67 -17.23
N LEU A 10 -0.08 54.09 -16.27
CA LEU A 10 0.48 53.19 -15.26
C LEU A 10 -0.62 52.63 -14.34
N ILE A 11 -1.52 53.49 -13.84
CA ILE A 11 -2.64 53.07 -12.96
C ILE A 11 -3.66 52.22 -13.75
N GLY A 12 -3.95 52.59 -15.00
CA GLY A 12 -4.86 51.85 -15.87
C GLY A 12 -4.38 50.44 -16.22
N GLN A 13 -3.08 50.25 -16.48
CA GLN A 13 -2.52 48.92 -16.80
C GLN A 13 -2.05 48.12 -15.58
N ILE A 14 -1.49 48.72 -14.53
CA ILE A 14 -1.02 47.97 -13.35
C ILE A 14 -2.17 47.62 -12.41
N LEU A 15 -3.23 48.43 -12.30
CA LEU A 15 -4.26 48.24 -11.27
C LEU A 15 -5.50 47.49 -11.78
N SER A 16 -5.82 47.59 -13.08
CA SER A 16 -7.07 47.03 -13.60
C SER A 16 -7.06 45.51 -13.71
N TRP A 17 -5.97 44.88 -14.20
CA TRP A 17 -5.96 43.42 -14.36
C TRP A 17 -5.66 42.64 -13.07
N PRO A 18 -4.80 43.08 -12.12
CA PRO A 18 -4.59 42.32 -10.89
C PRO A 18 -5.82 42.35 -9.98
N VAL A 19 -6.50 43.49 -9.90
CA VAL A 19 -7.78 43.60 -9.17
C VAL A 19 -8.84 42.74 -9.84
N ALA A 20 -8.94 42.74 -11.18
CA ALA A 20 -9.83 41.85 -11.90
C ALA A 20 -9.52 40.36 -11.64
N VAL A 21 -8.24 39.96 -11.67
CA VAL A 21 -7.81 38.59 -11.36
C VAL A 21 -8.15 38.20 -9.92
N ILE A 22 -7.95 39.10 -8.95
CA ILE A 22 -8.31 38.85 -7.55
C ILE A 22 -9.83 38.72 -7.38
N VAL A 23 -10.61 39.60 -8.01
CA VAL A 23 -12.09 39.54 -7.97
C VAL A 23 -12.59 38.25 -8.61
N VAL A 24 -12.05 37.86 -9.76
CA VAL A 24 -12.33 36.57 -10.41
C VAL A 24 -11.92 35.41 -9.48
N ALA A 25 -10.72 35.42 -8.90
CA ALA A 25 -10.30 34.39 -7.96
C ALA A 25 -11.23 34.28 -6.74
N ILE A 26 -11.70 35.40 -6.18
CA ILE A 26 -12.63 35.42 -5.03
C ILE A 26 -14.02 34.92 -5.42
N LEU A 27 -14.53 35.29 -6.61
CA LEU A 27 -15.82 34.83 -7.12
C LEU A 27 -15.79 33.32 -7.44
N PHE A 28 -14.70 32.84 -8.05
CA PHE A 28 -14.60 31.46 -8.53
C PHE A 28 -13.96 30.49 -7.52
N ARG A 29 -13.34 30.94 -6.42
CA ARG A 29 -12.72 30.02 -5.44
C ARG A 29 -13.69 28.99 -4.87
N LYS A 30 -14.94 29.39 -4.60
CA LYS A 30 -15.97 28.52 -4.03
C LYS A 30 -16.44 27.47 -5.05
N PRO A 31 -16.92 27.84 -6.26
CA PRO A 31 -17.34 26.85 -7.25
C PRO A 31 -16.19 25.95 -7.72
N ILE A 32 -14.96 26.46 -7.85
CA ILE A 32 -13.80 25.62 -8.19
C ILE A 32 -13.51 24.61 -7.07
N ALA A 33 -13.48 25.05 -5.81
CA ALA A 33 -13.24 24.16 -4.68
C ALA A 33 -14.33 23.08 -4.52
N GLU A 34 -15.59 23.42 -4.80
CA GLU A 34 -16.70 22.47 -4.80
C GLU A 34 -16.53 21.41 -5.89
N ARG A 35 -16.19 21.79 -7.12
CA ARG A 35 -15.96 20.84 -8.22
C ARG A 35 -14.72 19.96 -8.01
N ILE A 36 -13.67 20.49 -7.38
CA ILE A 36 -12.48 19.69 -7.02
C ILE A 36 -12.86 18.54 -6.06
N LYS A 37 -13.84 18.73 -5.16
CA LYS A 37 -14.31 17.64 -4.27
C LYS A 37 -14.94 16.50 -5.06
N ASP A 38 -15.69 16.80 -6.11
CA ASP A 38 -16.31 15.77 -6.95
C ASP A 38 -15.25 14.94 -7.70
N VAL A 39 -14.24 15.61 -8.27
CA VAL A 39 -13.11 14.92 -8.92
C VAL A 39 -12.33 14.06 -7.93
N ARG A 40 -12.07 14.56 -6.70
CA ARG A 40 -11.44 13.77 -5.64
C ARG A 40 -12.26 12.54 -5.28
N ARG A 41 -13.58 12.68 -5.12
CA ARG A 41 -14.48 11.54 -4.81
C ARG A 41 -14.46 10.48 -5.90
N ILE A 42 -14.48 10.88 -7.17
CA ILE A 42 -14.39 9.94 -8.29
C ILE A 42 -13.03 9.22 -8.27
N LYS A 43 -11.94 9.97 -8.06
CA LYS A 43 -10.59 9.40 -7.97
C LYS A 43 -10.46 8.38 -6.85
N THR A 44 -10.95 8.71 -5.64
CA THR A 44 -10.98 7.78 -4.50
C THR A 44 -11.79 6.52 -4.80
N LYS A 45 -12.99 6.64 -5.39
CA LYS A 45 -13.78 5.46 -5.77
C LYS A 45 -13.08 4.59 -6.80
N HIS A 46 -12.39 5.20 -7.76
CA HIS A 46 -11.63 4.46 -8.77
C HIS A 46 -10.44 3.73 -8.14
N PHE A 47 -9.73 4.39 -7.22
CA PHE A 47 -8.66 3.78 -6.46
C PHE A 47 -9.16 2.63 -5.58
N GLU A 48 -10.27 2.81 -4.86
CA GLU A 48 -10.89 1.75 -4.07
C GLU A 48 -11.24 0.54 -4.94
N ALA A 49 -11.81 0.75 -6.13
CA ALA A 49 -12.14 -0.34 -7.06
C ALA A 49 -10.89 -1.07 -7.59
N ASP A 50 -9.89 -0.32 -8.07
CA ASP A 50 -8.63 -0.88 -8.58
C ASP A 50 -7.85 -1.64 -7.49
N PHE A 51 -7.85 -1.11 -6.26
CA PHE A 51 -7.24 -1.78 -5.11
C PHE A 51 -7.96 -3.09 -4.79
N GLY A 52 -9.29 -3.10 -4.84
CA GLY A 52 -10.11 -4.31 -4.65
C GLY A 52 -9.84 -5.36 -5.72
N GLU A 53 -9.78 -4.98 -7.00
CA GLU A 53 -9.46 -5.90 -8.09
C GLU A 53 -8.08 -6.55 -7.91
N GLN A 54 -7.10 -5.79 -7.45
CA GLN A 54 -5.75 -6.31 -7.23
C GLN A 54 -5.63 -7.18 -5.98
N LEU A 55 -6.41 -6.90 -4.93
CA LEU A 55 -6.58 -7.82 -3.80
C LEU A 55 -7.17 -9.15 -4.25
N GLU A 56 -8.20 -9.10 -5.11
CA GLU A 56 -8.84 -10.31 -5.63
C GLU A 56 -7.86 -11.17 -6.43
N LYS A 57 -7.05 -10.53 -7.30
CA LYS A 57 -5.98 -11.22 -8.05
C LYS A 57 -4.97 -11.89 -7.10
N ALA A 58 -4.49 -11.16 -6.11
CA ALA A 58 -3.57 -11.69 -5.11
C ALA A 58 -4.16 -12.88 -4.32
N SER A 59 -5.45 -12.79 -3.98
CA SER A 59 -6.20 -13.86 -3.32
C SER A 59 -6.32 -15.11 -4.20
N GLN A 60 -6.58 -14.93 -5.50
CA GLN A 60 -6.64 -16.03 -6.46
C GLN A 60 -5.27 -16.72 -6.59
N THR A 61 -4.19 -15.96 -6.79
CA THR A 61 -2.81 -16.48 -6.87
C THR A 61 -2.45 -17.32 -5.64
N LEU A 62 -2.77 -16.83 -4.43
CA LEU A 62 -2.51 -17.56 -3.18
C LEU A 62 -3.40 -18.81 -3.04
N SER A 63 -4.66 -18.75 -3.48
CA SER A 63 -5.57 -19.90 -3.43
C SER A 63 -5.13 -21.02 -4.37
N ASP A 64 -4.64 -20.67 -5.56
CA ASP A 64 -4.07 -21.62 -6.53
C ASP A 64 -2.78 -22.26 -6.03
N LEU A 65 -1.97 -21.52 -5.26
CA LEU A 65 -0.78 -22.04 -4.60
C LEU A 65 -1.15 -23.03 -3.48
N GLU A 66 -2.08 -22.66 -2.60
CA GLU A 66 -2.53 -23.51 -1.49
C GLU A 66 -3.18 -24.82 -1.96
N ALA A 67 -3.82 -24.82 -3.13
CA ALA A 67 -4.35 -26.03 -3.75
C ALA A 67 -3.25 -27.03 -4.13
N LYS A 68 -2.00 -26.58 -4.31
CA LYS A 68 -0.85 -27.38 -4.75
C LYS A 68 0.10 -27.79 -3.63
N LEU A 69 0.00 -27.17 -2.44
CA LEU A 69 0.83 -27.50 -1.28
C LEU A 69 0.20 -28.62 -0.43
N PRO A 70 0.98 -29.58 0.12
CA PRO A 70 0.48 -30.54 1.08
C PRO A 70 -0.12 -29.83 2.31
N ARG A 71 -1.39 -30.10 2.61
CA ARG A 71 -2.08 -29.54 3.78
C ARG A 71 -1.52 -30.13 5.08
N GLU A 72 -0.43 -29.59 5.60
CA GLU A 72 -0.22 -29.65 7.04
C GLU A 72 -1.09 -28.57 7.70
N LYS A 73 -2.23 -29.01 8.24
CA LYS A 73 -3.08 -28.21 9.10
C LYS A 73 -2.37 -27.98 10.44
N LYS A 74 -1.70 -26.84 10.59
CA LYS A 74 -1.77 -26.06 11.84
C LYS A 74 -1.68 -24.58 11.50
N PRO A 75 -2.64 -23.74 11.92
CA PRO A 75 -2.36 -22.32 12.04
C PRO A 75 -1.30 -22.20 13.13
N VAL A 76 -0.05 -21.97 12.75
CA VAL A 76 0.97 -21.55 13.70
C VAL A 76 0.54 -20.15 14.13
N LYS A 77 -0.20 -20.06 15.24
CA LYS A 77 -0.28 -18.81 15.99
C LYS A 77 1.16 -18.43 16.31
N ALA A 78 1.66 -17.36 15.70
CA ALA A 78 2.90 -16.73 16.11
C ALA A 78 2.88 -16.60 17.63
N VAL A 79 3.77 -17.32 18.32
CA VAL A 79 3.76 -17.44 19.76
C VAL A 79 4.15 -16.08 20.35
N GLN A 80 3.16 -15.34 20.86
CA GLN A 80 3.35 -14.22 21.79
C GLN A 80 2.24 -14.27 22.86
N PRO A 81 2.56 -14.07 24.16
CA PRO A 81 1.58 -14.08 25.25
C PRO A 81 0.85 -12.71 25.40
N PRO A 82 -0.43 -12.64 25.84
CA PRO A 82 -1.13 -11.36 26.13
C PRO A 82 -1.41 -11.12 27.65
N PRO A 83 -1.78 -9.90 28.15
CA PRO A 83 -1.69 -8.52 27.61
C PRO A 83 -1.11 -7.46 28.65
N PRO A 84 -1.05 -6.13 28.36
CA PRO A 84 -2.22 -5.23 28.16
C PRO A 84 -2.40 -4.76 26.69
N LYS A 85 -3.66 -4.76 26.22
CA LYS A 85 -4.17 -4.80 24.82
C LYS A 85 -3.47 -5.86 23.95
N SER A 86 -4.21 -6.90 23.55
CA SER A 86 -3.64 -7.94 22.67
C SER A 86 -3.25 -7.34 21.31
N ARG A 87 -2.17 -7.82 20.67
CA ARG A 87 -1.73 -7.35 19.33
C ARG A 87 -2.89 -7.34 18.32
N GLU A 88 -3.80 -8.30 18.41
CA GLU A 88 -5.02 -8.36 17.60
C GLU A 88 -5.98 -7.19 17.86
N GLU A 89 -6.13 -6.73 19.10
CA GLU A 89 -6.97 -5.56 19.42
C GLU A 89 -6.38 -4.28 18.85
N LEU A 90 -5.06 -4.09 18.96
CA LEU A 90 -4.36 -2.95 18.38
C LEU A 90 -4.47 -2.95 16.85
N GLN A 91 -4.36 -4.12 16.24
CA GLN A 91 -4.46 -4.26 14.79
C GLN A 91 -5.88 -3.98 14.28
N LYS A 92 -6.92 -4.45 14.99
CA LYS A 92 -8.32 -4.10 14.70
C LYS A 92 -8.55 -2.59 14.81
N GLU A 93 -8.03 -1.96 15.86
CA GLU A 93 -8.11 -0.51 16.06
C GLU A 93 -7.39 0.24 14.92
N LEU A 94 -6.23 -0.26 14.47
CA LEU A 94 -5.49 0.33 13.37
C LEU A 94 -6.22 0.20 12.02
N ILE A 95 -6.85 -0.95 11.75
CA ILE A 95 -7.66 -1.17 10.54
C ILE A 95 -8.82 -0.17 10.47
N GLU A 96 -9.50 0.08 11.58
CA GLU A 96 -10.63 1.01 11.62
C GLU A 96 -10.20 2.48 11.53
N LEU A 97 -9.10 2.85 12.19
CA LEU A 97 -8.66 4.24 12.28
C LEU A 97 -7.77 4.68 11.12
N ILE A 98 -6.82 3.83 10.70
CA ILE A 98 -5.79 4.15 9.70
C ILE A 98 -5.51 2.90 8.82
N PRO A 99 -6.43 2.53 7.90
CA PRO A 99 -6.32 1.33 7.06
C PRO A 99 -4.98 1.18 6.31
N ASN A 100 -4.45 2.27 5.76
CA ASN A 100 -3.17 2.26 5.05
C ASN A 100 -2.01 1.87 5.98
N ALA A 101 -2.04 2.33 7.24
CA ALA A 101 -1.02 1.96 8.23
C ALA A 101 -1.20 0.50 8.69
N ALA A 102 -2.43 0.02 8.81
CA ALA A 102 -2.69 -1.40 9.08
C ALA A 102 -2.10 -2.32 8.00
N ILE A 103 -2.20 -1.94 6.72
CA ILE A 103 -1.55 -2.68 5.62
C ILE A 103 -0.03 -2.76 5.81
N LEU A 104 0.60 -1.65 6.21
CA LEU A 104 2.03 -1.61 6.48
C LEU A 104 2.41 -2.45 7.71
N ASP A 105 1.57 -2.46 8.74
CA ASP A 105 1.78 -3.29 9.94
C ASP A 105 1.68 -4.78 9.60
N SER A 106 0.64 -5.19 8.85
CA SER A 106 0.42 -6.57 8.42
C SER A 106 1.58 -7.13 7.59
N TRP A 107 2.31 -6.28 6.86
CA TRP A 107 3.45 -6.68 6.05
C TRP A 107 4.71 -7.05 6.88
N ARG A 108 4.77 -6.67 8.17
CA ARG A 108 5.95 -6.90 9.02
C ARG A 108 6.32 -8.38 9.15
N ASN A 109 5.32 -9.26 9.22
CA ASN A 109 5.57 -10.69 9.32
C ASN A 109 6.23 -11.24 8.04
N VAL A 110 5.82 -10.73 6.86
CA VAL A 110 6.44 -11.08 5.57
C VAL A 110 7.91 -10.64 5.53
N GLU A 111 8.19 -9.41 5.95
CA GLU A 111 9.58 -8.89 6.01
C GLU A 111 10.43 -9.68 6.98
N TRP A 112 9.91 -9.99 8.16
CA TRP A 112 10.63 -10.75 9.16
C TRP A 112 10.96 -12.17 8.68
N THR A 113 10.01 -12.86 8.06
CA THR A 113 10.23 -14.19 7.47
C THR A 113 11.31 -14.15 6.39
N LEU A 114 11.28 -13.16 5.49
CA LEU A 114 12.28 -13.04 4.42
C LEU A 114 13.67 -12.67 4.98
N ASN A 115 13.74 -11.75 5.93
CA ASN A 115 15.00 -11.40 6.58
C ASN A 115 15.63 -12.63 7.25
N HIS A 116 14.81 -13.40 7.99
CA HIS A 116 15.28 -14.61 8.64
C HIS A 116 15.71 -15.69 7.63
N TYR A 117 15.01 -15.80 6.50
CA TYR A 117 15.40 -16.68 5.40
C TYR A 117 16.79 -16.31 4.85
N PHE A 118 17.04 -15.05 4.51
CA PHE A 118 18.34 -14.59 4.01
C PHE A 118 19.46 -14.73 5.04
N GLU A 119 19.21 -14.32 6.29
CA GLU A 119 20.16 -14.45 7.40
C GLU A 119 20.57 -15.91 7.63
N SER A 120 19.61 -16.84 7.56
CA SER A 120 19.89 -18.28 7.74
C SER A 120 20.79 -18.87 6.64
N ARG A 121 20.99 -18.13 5.54
CA ARG A 121 21.87 -18.50 4.42
C ARG A 121 23.15 -17.67 4.37
N GLY A 122 23.41 -16.85 5.39
CA GLY A 122 24.56 -15.95 5.42
C GLY A 122 24.51 -14.83 4.38
N ILE A 123 23.34 -14.53 3.83
CA ILE A 123 23.12 -13.45 2.87
C ILE A 123 22.62 -12.23 3.65
N GLU A 124 23.22 -11.07 3.45
CA GLU A 124 22.70 -9.82 4.00
C GLU A 124 21.29 -9.55 3.44
N PRO A 125 20.25 -9.37 4.27
CA PRO A 125 18.89 -9.17 3.80
C PRO A 125 18.78 -7.99 2.82
N PRO A 126 18.34 -8.23 1.57
CA PRO A 126 18.24 -7.16 0.59
C PRO A 126 17.18 -6.14 0.98
N LYS A 127 17.53 -4.85 0.92
CA LYS A 127 16.59 -3.75 1.23
C LYS A 127 15.57 -3.49 0.10
N SER A 128 15.89 -3.91 -1.12
CA SER A 128 15.04 -3.70 -2.29
C SER A 128 14.17 -4.92 -2.53
N GLY A 129 12.86 -4.71 -2.60
CA GLY A 129 11.92 -5.76 -2.98
C GLY A 129 12.19 -6.38 -4.36
N GLN A 130 12.81 -5.62 -5.28
CA GLN A 130 13.22 -6.18 -6.58
C GLN A 130 14.42 -7.14 -6.46
N THR A 131 15.36 -6.82 -5.57
CA THR A 131 16.48 -7.72 -5.30
C THR A 131 16.00 -8.99 -4.61
N ILE A 132 15.05 -8.87 -3.66
CA ILE A 132 14.39 -10.02 -3.05
C ILE A 132 13.74 -10.90 -4.13
N LEU A 133 12.96 -10.32 -5.06
CA LEU A 133 12.33 -11.08 -6.15
C LEU A 133 13.35 -11.87 -6.97
N GLY A 134 14.46 -11.24 -7.35
CA GLY A 134 15.54 -11.94 -8.04
C GLY A 134 16.03 -13.16 -7.26
N HIS A 135 16.28 -13.03 -5.96
CA HIS A 135 16.70 -14.17 -5.15
C HIS A 135 15.63 -15.27 -5.05
N LEU A 136 14.36 -14.92 -4.93
CA LEU A 136 13.28 -15.90 -4.83
C LEU A 136 13.06 -16.64 -6.15
N ASP A 137 13.15 -15.95 -7.30
CA ASP A 137 13.00 -16.54 -8.63
C ASP A 137 14.08 -17.61 -8.94
N TYR A 138 15.30 -17.41 -8.44
CA TYR A 138 16.41 -18.36 -8.64
C TYR A 138 16.41 -19.51 -7.62
N ASP A 139 15.57 -19.45 -6.58
CA ASP A 139 15.55 -20.49 -5.55
C ASP A 139 14.48 -21.55 -5.84
N PRO A 140 14.86 -22.83 -6.02
CA PRO A 140 13.92 -23.88 -6.40
C PRO A 140 12.86 -24.18 -5.33
N ASN A 141 13.04 -23.74 -4.08
CA ASN A 141 12.06 -23.93 -3.00
C ASN A 141 10.90 -22.93 -3.10
N PHE A 142 11.05 -21.87 -3.89
CA PHE A 142 10.04 -20.84 -4.09
C PHE A 142 9.38 -21.03 -5.46
N PRO A 143 8.22 -21.71 -5.54
CA PRO A 143 7.55 -21.92 -6.82
C PRO A 143 7.12 -20.58 -7.43
N PRO A 144 7.04 -20.47 -8.76
CA PRO A 144 6.71 -19.21 -9.44
C PRO A 144 5.42 -18.55 -8.91
N GLN A 145 4.42 -19.34 -8.53
CA GLN A 145 3.17 -18.82 -7.97
C GLN A 145 3.36 -18.13 -6.61
N LEU A 146 4.27 -18.62 -5.76
CA LEU A 146 4.61 -17.98 -4.50
C LEU A 146 5.35 -16.67 -4.73
N VAL A 147 6.27 -16.64 -5.70
CA VAL A 147 6.99 -15.42 -6.07
C VAL A 147 6.04 -14.37 -6.65
N SER A 148 5.11 -14.79 -7.52
CA SER A 148 4.04 -13.92 -8.04
C SER A 148 3.16 -13.35 -6.93
N ALA A 149 2.71 -14.19 -5.99
CA ALA A 149 1.91 -13.73 -4.86
C ALA A 149 2.67 -12.68 -4.01
N TYR A 150 3.95 -12.93 -3.72
CA TYR A 150 4.79 -11.94 -3.04
C TYR A 150 4.90 -10.63 -3.83
N GLN A 151 5.12 -10.69 -5.14
CA GLN A 151 5.18 -9.51 -5.99
C GLN A 151 3.86 -8.71 -5.96
N GLU A 152 2.72 -9.38 -6.10
CA GLU A 152 1.38 -8.78 -6.12
C GLU A 152 1.09 -8.06 -4.80
N LEU A 153 1.27 -8.73 -3.65
CA LEU A 153 1.04 -8.11 -2.34
C LEU A 153 2.04 -6.98 -2.07
N ARG A 154 3.30 -7.10 -2.50
CA ARG A 154 4.29 -6.01 -2.37
C ARG A 154 3.86 -4.76 -3.13
N LEU A 155 3.34 -4.92 -4.34
CA LEU A 155 2.84 -3.79 -5.13
C LEU A 155 1.62 -3.14 -4.46
N LEU A 156 0.70 -3.92 -3.91
CA LEU A 156 -0.43 -3.43 -3.12
C LEU A 156 0.03 -2.64 -1.88
N ARG A 157 1.00 -3.19 -1.11
CA ARG A 157 1.59 -2.52 0.06
C ARG A 157 2.24 -1.19 -0.32
N ASN A 158 2.98 -1.17 -1.43
CA ASN A 158 3.61 0.05 -1.92
C ASN A 158 2.56 1.08 -2.34
N ARG A 159 1.48 0.65 -2.99
CA ARG A 159 0.38 1.55 -3.32
C ARG A 159 -0.26 2.14 -2.07
N ALA A 160 -0.53 1.34 -1.04
CA ALA A 160 -1.07 1.83 0.23
C ALA A 160 -0.12 2.82 0.93
N ALA A 161 1.21 2.61 0.82
CA ALA A 161 2.21 3.52 1.39
C ALA A 161 2.28 4.88 0.68
N HIS A 162 2.10 4.89 -0.64
CA HIS A 162 2.25 6.08 -1.49
C HIS A 162 0.92 6.77 -1.83
N ALA A 163 -0.21 6.12 -1.55
CA ALA A 163 -1.52 6.67 -1.83
C ALA A 163 -1.86 7.83 -0.88
N HIS A 164 -2.30 8.93 -1.46
CA HIS A 164 -2.96 10.03 -0.74
C HIS A 164 -4.45 9.72 -0.52
N GLU A 165 -4.94 8.66 -1.15
CA GLU A 165 -6.30 8.15 -1.07
C GLU A 165 -6.34 6.96 -0.10
N ASN A 166 -7.45 6.81 0.60
CA ASN A 166 -7.56 5.85 1.69
C ASN A 166 -8.06 4.52 1.13
N VAL A 167 -7.39 3.44 1.54
CA VAL A 167 -7.92 2.09 1.44
C VAL A 167 -9.07 1.94 2.44
N THR A 168 -10.09 1.13 2.14
CA THR A 168 -11.19 0.89 3.09
C THR A 168 -10.75 -0.06 4.23
N PRO A 169 -11.38 -0.01 5.42
CA PRO A 169 -11.10 -0.97 6.49
C PRO A 169 -11.30 -2.43 6.05
N ALA A 170 -12.30 -2.70 5.21
CA ALA A 170 -12.55 -4.04 4.68
C ALA A 170 -11.38 -4.56 3.83
N GLN A 171 -10.84 -3.71 2.96
CA GLN A 171 -9.68 -4.03 2.12
C GLN A 171 -8.39 -4.18 2.94
N ALA A 172 -8.19 -3.38 3.98
CA ALA A 172 -7.05 -3.55 4.89
C ALA A 172 -7.11 -4.88 5.65
N LYS A 173 -8.30 -5.27 6.10
CA LYS A 173 -8.54 -6.57 6.74
C LYS A 173 -8.32 -7.75 5.78
N GLU A 174 -8.75 -7.62 4.53
CA GLU A 174 -8.48 -8.62 3.50
C GLU A 174 -6.97 -8.73 3.23
N PHE A 175 -6.28 -7.59 3.08
CA PHE A 175 -4.84 -7.56 2.93
C PHE A 175 -4.11 -8.24 4.08
N GLU A 176 -4.51 -7.99 5.33
CA GLU A 176 -3.98 -8.66 6.52
C GLU A 176 -4.06 -10.19 6.39
N ALA A 177 -5.24 -10.71 6.05
CA ALA A 177 -5.43 -12.15 5.87
C ALA A 177 -4.56 -12.73 4.75
N LEU A 178 -4.40 -12.01 3.64
CA LEU A 178 -3.52 -12.44 2.54
C LEU A 178 -2.03 -12.39 2.93
N ALA A 179 -1.62 -11.38 3.71
CA ALA A 179 -0.25 -11.26 4.20
C ALA A 179 0.10 -12.40 5.16
N ASP A 180 -0.84 -12.82 6.03
CA ASP A 180 -0.66 -13.98 6.90
C ASP A 180 -0.54 -15.28 6.10
N ARG A 181 -1.38 -15.49 5.08
CA ARG A 181 -1.29 -16.65 4.17
C ARG A 181 0.04 -16.68 3.43
N LEU A 182 0.49 -15.54 2.89
CA LEU A 182 1.78 -15.41 2.24
C LEU A 182 2.93 -15.71 3.20
N THR A 183 2.87 -15.19 4.43
CA THR A 183 3.88 -15.45 5.47
C THR A 183 4.00 -16.95 5.71
N TYR A 184 2.88 -17.65 5.87
CA TYR A 184 2.88 -19.11 6.06
C TYR A 184 3.50 -19.85 4.88
N ALA A 185 3.15 -19.47 3.65
CA ALA A 185 3.71 -20.10 2.45
C ALA A 185 5.23 -19.86 2.30
N LEU A 186 5.70 -18.65 2.62
CA LEU A 186 7.13 -18.31 2.64
C LEU A 186 7.90 -19.09 3.70
N MET A 187 7.31 -19.26 4.90
CA MET A 187 7.92 -20.09 5.95
C MET A 187 8.07 -21.54 5.51
N GLN A 188 7.03 -22.12 4.91
CA GLN A 188 7.09 -23.50 4.43
C GLN A 188 8.15 -23.69 3.33
N ALA A 189 8.26 -22.75 2.39
CA ALA A 189 9.32 -22.76 1.38
C ALA A 189 10.72 -22.63 2.00
N ALA A 190 10.88 -21.75 2.99
CA ALA A 190 12.14 -21.55 3.70
C ALA A 190 12.55 -22.74 4.57
N GLU A 191 11.61 -23.47 5.16
CA GLU A 191 11.87 -24.67 5.96
C GLU A 191 12.31 -25.86 5.08
N LEU A 192 11.67 -26.07 3.92
CA LEU A 192 12.08 -27.08 2.94
C LEU A 192 13.54 -26.88 2.50
N SER A 193 13.99 -25.64 2.43
CA SER A 193 15.38 -25.30 2.12
C SER A 193 16.39 -25.71 3.21
N ARG A 194 16.02 -25.81 4.49
CA ARG A 194 16.96 -26.13 5.58
C ARG A 194 17.21 -27.63 5.73
N GLY A 195 16.32 -28.46 5.16
CA GLY A 195 16.41 -29.92 5.23
C GLY A 195 17.30 -30.56 4.16
N MET A 196 17.86 -29.78 3.24
CA MET A 196 18.80 -30.21 2.19
C MET A 196 20.20 -29.67 2.48
#